data_AF-A0A7C5P1T7-F1
#
_entry.id   AF-A0A7C5P1T7-F1
#
_cell.length_a   1.000
_cell.length_b   1.000
_cell.length_c   1.000
_cell.angle_alpha   90.00
_cell.angle_beta   90.00
_cell.angle_gamma   90.00
#
_symmetry.space_group_name_H-M   'P 1'
#
loop_
_entity.id
_entity.type
_entity.pdbx_description
1 polymer ?
#
loop_
_entity_poly.entity_id
_entity_poly.type
_entity_poly.pdbx_seq_one_letter_code
_entity_poly.pdbx_strand_id
1 'polypeptide(L)'
;MNPFENLHPQDRVTFSRDCEVTQIPSGTTMTIGRGVEGIVTQTLGGYVTLHITQQGMLVQVAGHNVDALLKDGQPVAPAAATTTGAAPPAAGPANEKDVWDALKTCYDPEIPLNIVDLGLVYDVKLTPLPSTRSRVDVKMTLTAVGCGMGPVIAMQARDKLLQLPGVEEADVQIVWDPPWNQSMISEEGKKRLGLW
;
A
#
# COMPACT_ATOMS: atom_id res chain seq x y z
N MET A 1 -5.14 0.79 -17.07
CA MET A 1 -6.04 -0.36 -16.85
C MET A 1 -5.77 -0.86 -15.44
N ASN A 2 -6.81 -1.09 -14.65
CA ASN A 2 -6.62 -1.58 -13.29
C ASN A 2 -6.20 -3.06 -13.38
N PRO A 3 -4.98 -3.45 -13.03
CA PRO A 3 -4.52 -4.85 -13.10
C PRO A 3 -5.39 -5.81 -12.28
N PHE A 4 -6.08 -5.25 -11.30
CA PHE A 4 -6.96 -5.93 -10.37
C PHE A 4 -8.38 -6.09 -10.90
N GLU A 5 -8.69 -5.57 -12.08
CA GLU A 5 -10.04 -5.62 -12.66
C GLU A 5 -10.52 -7.06 -12.85
N ASN A 6 -9.60 -8.02 -12.97
CA ASN A 6 -9.90 -9.45 -13.08
C ASN A 6 -9.82 -10.23 -11.74
N LEU A 7 -9.53 -9.57 -10.61
CA LEU A 7 -9.45 -10.20 -9.28
C LEU A 7 -10.55 -9.65 -8.35
N HIS A 8 -11.60 -10.44 -8.19
CA HIS A 8 -12.76 -10.17 -7.35
C HIS A 8 -12.70 -10.98 -6.05
N PRO A 9 -13.36 -10.51 -4.97
CA PRO A 9 -13.53 -11.32 -3.77
C PRO A 9 -14.11 -12.70 -4.09
N GLN A 10 -13.59 -13.74 -3.42
CA GLN A 10 -13.87 -15.16 -3.64
C GLN A 10 -13.22 -15.82 -4.86
N ASP A 11 -12.53 -15.06 -5.72
CA ASP A 11 -11.75 -15.66 -6.81
C ASP A 11 -10.64 -16.55 -6.24
N ARG A 12 -10.45 -17.71 -6.88
CA ARG A 12 -9.34 -18.62 -6.56
C ARG A 12 -8.14 -18.29 -7.42
N VAL A 13 -6.98 -18.21 -6.79
CA VAL A 13 -5.70 -17.99 -7.45
C VAL A 13 -4.67 -19.01 -7.01
N THR A 14 -3.73 -19.31 -7.90
CA THR A 14 -2.60 -20.20 -7.63
C THR A 14 -1.29 -19.48 -7.90
N PHE A 15 -0.29 -19.63 -7.04
CA PHE A 15 1.04 -19.05 -7.25
C PHE A 15 1.79 -19.80 -8.37
N SER A 16 2.14 -19.12 -9.47
CA SER A 16 2.90 -19.69 -10.60
C SER A 16 4.40 -19.82 -10.31
N ARG A 17 4.92 -19.00 -9.40
CA ARG A 17 6.31 -18.92 -8.96
C ARG A 17 6.36 -18.54 -7.49
N ASP A 18 7.54 -18.67 -6.90
CA ASP A 18 7.80 -18.15 -5.56
C ASP A 18 7.59 -16.63 -5.55
N CYS A 19 6.80 -16.17 -4.59
CA CYS A 19 6.35 -14.80 -4.52
C CYS A 19 6.54 -14.24 -3.11
N GLU A 20 7.12 -13.06 -3.04
CA GLU A 20 7.23 -12.31 -1.80
C GLU A 20 5.88 -11.66 -1.47
N VAL A 21 5.39 -11.93 -0.26
CA VAL A 21 4.12 -11.45 0.25
C VAL A 21 4.29 -10.88 1.65
N THR A 22 3.37 -10.03 2.07
CA THR A 22 3.31 -9.54 3.45
C THR A 22 2.23 -10.27 4.23
N GLN A 23 2.56 -10.86 5.37
CA GLN A 23 1.57 -11.48 6.24
C GLN A 23 0.77 -10.43 7.01
N ILE A 24 -0.55 -10.51 6.87
CA ILE A 24 -1.50 -9.73 7.65
C ILE A 24 -1.90 -10.54 8.90
N PRO A 25 -1.93 -9.93 10.11
CA PRO A 25 -1.71 -8.52 10.43
C PRO A 25 -0.25 -8.15 10.72
N SER A 26 0.65 -9.13 10.85
CA SER A 26 2.00 -8.89 11.39
C SER A 26 2.86 -7.87 10.63
N GLY A 27 2.59 -7.64 9.34
CA GLY A 27 3.46 -6.85 8.45
C GLY A 27 4.76 -7.55 8.07
N THR A 28 4.93 -8.83 8.45
CA THR A 28 6.16 -9.59 8.18
C THR A 28 6.19 -10.03 6.72
N THR A 29 7.29 -9.73 6.03
CA THR A 29 7.56 -10.23 4.69
C THR A 29 7.92 -11.72 4.73
N MET A 30 7.31 -12.51 3.85
CA MET A 30 7.59 -13.93 3.68
C MET A 30 7.42 -14.38 2.23
N THR A 31 7.90 -15.58 1.92
CA THR A 31 7.78 -16.15 0.57
C THR A 31 6.71 -17.24 0.55
N ILE A 32 5.76 -17.11 -0.39
CA ILE A 32 4.81 -18.18 -0.72
C ILE A 32 5.35 -18.94 -1.93
N GLY A 33 5.47 -20.25 -1.78
CA GLY A 33 6.00 -21.13 -2.82
C GLY A 33 5.03 -21.32 -3.99
N ARG A 34 5.59 -21.66 -5.14
CA ARG A 34 4.82 -22.09 -6.32
C ARG A 34 3.83 -23.21 -5.98
N GLY A 35 2.63 -23.12 -6.54
CA GLY A 35 1.56 -24.12 -6.44
C GLY A 35 0.65 -23.95 -5.24
N VAL A 36 0.95 -23.02 -4.33
CA VAL A 36 0.04 -22.67 -3.23
C VAL A 36 -1.21 -21.99 -3.78
N GLU A 37 -2.35 -22.28 -3.17
CA GLU A 37 -3.64 -21.68 -3.52
C GLU A 37 -4.06 -20.62 -2.50
N GLY A 38 -4.68 -19.57 -3.01
CA GLY A 38 -5.27 -18.50 -2.20
C GLY A 38 -6.65 -18.11 -2.72
N ILE A 39 -7.48 -17.58 -1.82
CA ILE A 39 -8.77 -16.98 -2.16
C ILE A 39 -8.62 -15.47 -2.03
N VAL A 40 -8.96 -14.72 -3.07
CA VAL A 40 -8.97 -13.25 -3.04
C VAL A 40 -10.02 -12.80 -2.03
N THR A 41 -9.61 -11.97 -1.08
CA THR A 41 -10.53 -11.37 -0.10
C THR A 41 -10.82 -9.92 -0.44
N GLN A 42 -9.79 -9.19 -0.86
CA GLN A 42 -9.89 -7.77 -1.15
C GLN A 42 -8.82 -7.39 -2.18
N THR A 43 -9.17 -6.41 -3.03
CA THR A 43 -8.19 -5.80 -3.91
C THR A 43 -8.28 -4.28 -3.77
N LEU A 44 -7.31 -3.70 -3.06
CA LEU A 44 -7.36 -2.31 -2.62
C LEU A 44 -5.96 -1.69 -2.62
N GLY A 45 -5.87 -0.42 -3.01
CA GLY A 45 -4.67 0.39 -2.83
C GLY A 45 -3.40 -0.09 -3.53
N GLY A 46 -3.50 -0.86 -4.61
CA GLY A 46 -2.30 -1.39 -5.29
C GLY A 46 -1.89 -2.79 -4.84
N TYR A 47 -2.71 -3.45 -4.03
CA TYR A 47 -2.40 -4.76 -3.46
C TYR A 47 -3.60 -5.71 -3.53
N VAL A 48 -3.32 -7.00 -3.56
CA VAL A 48 -4.31 -8.08 -3.46
C VAL A 48 -4.13 -8.79 -2.12
N THR A 49 -5.19 -8.83 -1.32
CA THR A 49 -5.22 -9.63 -0.10
C THR A 49 -5.78 -11.02 -0.42
N LEU A 50 -5.03 -12.05 -0.04
CA LEU A 50 -5.34 -13.45 -0.25
C LEU A 50 -5.47 -14.18 1.08
N HIS A 51 -6.46 -15.04 1.19
CA HIS A 51 -6.56 -16.06 2.23
C HIS A 51 -5.93 -17.36 1.73
N ILE A 52 -4.79 -17.75 2.30
CA ILE A 52 -4.08 -18.98 1.98
C ILE A 52 -4.78 -20.15 2.68
N THR A 53 -5.49 -20.97 1.91
CA THR A 53 -6.40 -22.00 2.43
C THR A 53 -5.69 -23.12 3.19
N GLN A 54 -4.46 -23.46 2.78
CA GLN A 54 -3.67 -24.53 3.41
C GLN A 54 -3.11 -24.15 4.78
N GLN A 55 -2.84 -22.86 5.01
CA GLN A 55 -2.17 -22.34 6.21
C GLN A 55 -3.10 -21.48 7.08
N GLY A 56 -4.31 -21.15 6.62
CA GLY A 56 -5.31 -20.36 7.36
C GLY A 56 -4.87 -18.91 7.60
N MET A 57 -4.02 -18.35 6.73
CA MET A 57 -3.41 -17.04 6.93
C MET A 57 -3.82 -16.04 5.84
N LEU A 58 -3.85 -14.75 6.21
CA LEU A 58 -4.03 -13.66 5.28
C LEU A 58 -2.67 -13.12 4.84
N VAL A 59 -2.49 -12.98 3.54
CA VAL A 59 -1.28 -12.41 2.94
C VAL A 59 -1.65 -11.35 1.93
N GLN A 60 -0.74 -10.41 1.73
CA GLN A 60 -0.90 -9.32 0.79
C GLN A 60 0.17 -9.42 -0.30
N VAL A 61 -0.26 -9.41 -1.55
CA VAL A 61 0.60 -9.41 -2.74
C VAL A 61 0.63 -8.01 -3.32
N ALA A 62 1.83 -7.44 -3.48
CA ALA A 62 2.01 -6.14 -4.11
C ALA A 62 1.65 -6.18 -5.60
N GLY A 63 1.14 -5.07 -6.13
CA GLY A 63 0.68 -4.96 -7.52
C GLY A 63 1.75 -5.28 -8.58
N HIS A 64 3.03 -5.12 -8.26
CA HIS A 64 4.13 -5.49 -9.14
C HIS A 64 4.45 -7.00 -9.14
N ASN A 65 3.93 -7.74 -8.15
CA ASN A 65 4.13 -9.19 -7.97
C ASN A 65 2.88 -10.01 -8.32
N VAL A 66 1.79 -9.39 -8.79
CA VAL A 66 0.56 -10.15 -9.12
C VAL A 66 0.69 -10.98 -10.39
N ASP A 67 1.73 -10.76 -11.21
CA ASP A 67 2.11 -11.67 -12.30
C ASP A 67 2.44 -13.10 -11.79
N ALA A 68 2.78 -13.23 -10.50
CA ALA A 68 2.96 -14.51 -9.84
C ALA A 68 1.64 -15.26 -9.58
N LEU A 69 0.48 -14.64 -9.78
CA LEU A 69 -0.83 -15.24 -9.55
C LEU A 69 -1.43 -15.75 -10.85
N LEU A 70 -1.98 -16.97 -10.82
CA LEU A 70 -2.79 -17.55 -11.88
C LEU A 70 -4.25 -17.55 -11.46
N LYS A 71 -5.12 -16.93 -12.25
CA LYS A 71 -6.57 -17.10 -12.17
C LYS A 71 -7.01 -17.99 -13.32
N ASP A 72 -7.70 -19.09 -13.03
CA ASP A 72 -8.15 -20.07 -14.03
C ASP A 72 -7.03 -20.55 -14.98
N GLY A 73 -5.80 -20.63 -14.46
CA GLY A 73 -4.61 -21.03 -15.23
C GLY A 73 -3.98 -19.91 -16.08
N GLN A 74 -4.55 -18.70 -16.09
CA GLN A 74 -4.00 -17.55 -16.79
C GLN A 74 -3.28 -16.59 -15.82
N PRO A 75 -2.08 -16.08 -16.16
CA PRO A 75 -1.40 -15.06 -15.36
C PRO A 75 -2.25 -13.82 -15.21
N VAL A 76 -2.35 -13.32 -13.97
CA VAL A 76 -2.94 -12.01 -13.70
C VAL A 76 -1.97 -10.96 -14.23
N ALA A 77 -2.46 -10.06 -15.07
CA ALA A 77 -1.61 -9.00 -15.59
C ALA A 77 -1.10 -8.13 -14.44
N PRO A 78 0.22 -7.88 -14.32
CA PRO A 78 0.73 -6.99 -13.30
C PRO A 78 0.10 -5.61 -13.44
N ALA A 79 0.03 -4.89 -12.33
CA ALA A 79 -0.12 -3.45 -12.39
C ALA A 79 0.95 -2.93 -13.34
N ALA A 80 0.56 -2.45 -14.52
CA ALA A 80 1.32 -1.34 -15.09
C ALA A 80 1.31 -0.31 -13.97
N ALA A 81 2.45 -0.13 -13.30
CA ALA A 81 2.61 0.83 -12.23
C ALA A 81 1.86 2.08 -12.68
N THR A 82 0.77 2.43 -11.99
CA THR A 82 -0.01 3.60 -12.37
C THR A 82 0.83 4.80 -12.00
N THR A 83 1.81 5.12 -12.84
CA THR A 83 2.45 6.43 -12.91
C THR A 83 1.35 7.37 -13.39
N THR A 84 0.56 7.86 -12.45
CA THR A 84 -0.28 9.02 -12.71
C THR A 84 0.66 10.22 -12.84
N GLY A 85 1.05 10.48 -14.09
CA GLY A 85 1.40 11.80 -14.63
C GLY A 85 2.51 12.60 -13.97
N ALA A 86 3.75 12.41 -14.42
CA ALA A 86 4.65 13.49 -14.88
C ALA A 86 5.87 12.88 -15.60
N ALA A 87 6.47 13.67 -16.48
CA ALA A 87 7.64 13.43 -17.33
C ALA A 87 8.75 12.49 -16.75
N PRO A 88 9.58 11.86 -17.62
CA PRO A 88 10.73 11.05 -17.18
C PRO A 88 11.58 11.84 -16.17
N PRO A 89 12.18 11.16 -15.17
CA PRO A 89 12.67 11.83 -13.97
C PRO A 89 13.74 12.87 -14.33
N ALA A 90 13.44 14.13 -14.01
CA ALA A 90 14.49 15.09 -13.77
C ALA A 90 15.37 14.52 -12.65
N ALA A 91 16.68 14.48 -12.87
CA ALA A 91 17.68 14.09 -11.88
C ALA A 91 17.74 15.16 -10.77
N GLY A 92 16.73 15.18 -9.91
CA GLY A 92 16.56 16.18 -8.86
C GLY A 92 15.94 15.57 -7.59
N PRO A 93 15.93 16.36 -6.49
CA PRO A 93 15.39 15.91 -5.21
C PRO A 93 13.90 15.60 -5.33
N ALA A 94 13.41 14.66 -4.50
CA ALA A 94 11.99 14.32 -4.44
C ALA A 94 11.13 15.57 -4.19
N ASN A 95 10.00 15.67 -4.88
CA ASN A 95 9.04 16.75 -4.70
C ASN A 95 8.01 16.37 -3.63
N GLU A 96 7.71 17.30 -2.73
CA GLU A 96 6.73 17.10 -1.66
C GLU A 96 5.34 16.76 -2.23
N LYS A 97 4.95 17.38 -3.35
CA LYS A 97 3.69 17.08 -4.02
C LYS A 97 3.58 15.60 -4.42
N ASP A 98 4.65 15.05 -5.01
CA ASP A 98 4.66 13.67 -5.50
C ASP A 98 4.61 12.68 -4.32
N VAL A 99 5.23 13.03 -3.20
CA VAL A 99 5.16 12.29 -1.94
C VAL A 99 3.72 12.23 -1.42
N TRP A 100 3.01 13.36 -1.34
CA TRP A 100 1.61 13.39 -0.92
C TRP A 100 0.69 12.63 -1.88
N ASP A 101 0.90 12.78 -3.19
CA ASP A 101 0.11 12.08 -4.20
C ASP A 101 0.36 10.55 -4.13
N ALA A 102 1.57 10.09 -3.83
CA ALA A 102 1.85 8.68 -3.56
C ALA A 102 1.15 8.16 -2.29
N LEU A 103 1.21 8.93 -1.19
CA LEU A 103 0.54 8.58 0.08
C LEU A 103 -0.99 8.50 -0.08
N LYS A 104 -1.59 9.35 -0.94
CA LYS A 104 -3.02 9.27 -1.27
C LYS A 104 -3.44 7.97 -1.95
N THR A 105 -2.49 7.23 -2.53
CA THR A 105 -2.80 5.92 -3.11
C THR A 105 -2.79 4.81 -2.06
N CYS A 106 -2.30 5.04 -0.85
CA CYS A 106 -2.37 4.08 0.26
C CYS A 106 -3.73 4.14 0.94
N TYR A 107 -4.36 2.97 1.11
CA TYR A 107 -5.69 2.84 1.68
C TYR A 107 -5.64 2.04 2.96
N ASP A 108 -6.51 2.40 3.91
CA ASP A 108 -6.77 1.57 5.07
C ASP A 108 -7.62 0.36 4.63
N PRO A 109 -7.21 -0.89 4.95
CA PRO A 109 -7.95 -2.08 4.55
C PRO A 109 -9.29 -2.24 5.29
N GLU A 110 -9.41 -1.66 6.49
CA GLU A 110 -10.62 -1.70 7.33
C GLU A 110 -11.59 -0.56 6.95
N ILE A 111 -11.06 0.62 6.59
CA ILE A 111 -11.86 1.77 6.17
C ILE A 111 -11.50 2.10 4.72
N PRO A 112 -12.42 1.99 3.74
CA PRO A 112 -12.14 2.10 2.30
C PRO A 112 -11.87 3.55 1.84
N LEU A 113 -10.96 4.23 2.52
CA LEU A 113 -10.51 5.59 2.31
C LEU A 113 -8.98 5.64 2.41
N ASN A 114 -8.36 6.61 1.73
CA ASN A 114 -6.91 6.74 1.76
C ASN A 114 -6.41 7.36 3.06
N ILE A 115 -5.16 7.05 3.42
CA ILE A 115 -4.54 7.47 4.69
C ILE A 115 -4.42 9.00 4.83
N VAL A 116 -4.37 9.73 3.70
CA VAL A 116 -4.28 11.19 3.69
C VAL A 116 -5.65 11.80 3.98
N ASP A 117 -6.70 11.36 3.29
CA ASP A 117 -8.07 11.82 3.51
C ASP A 117 -8.66 11.35 4.84
N LEU A 118 -8.17 10.23 5.38
CA LEU A 118 -8.47 9.82 6.76
C LEU A 118 -7.80 10.73 7.80
N GLY A 119 -6.82 11.54 7.41
CA GLY A 119 -6.05 12.37 8.33
C GLY A 119 -5.09 11.56 9.21
N LEU A 120 -4.59 10.42 8.69
CA LEU A 120 -3.62 9.59 9.40
C LEU A 120 -2.19 10.10 9.25
N VAL A 121 -1.89 10.89 8.22
CA VAL A 121 -0.56 11.46 7.98
C VAL A 121 -0.45 12.80 8.69
N TYR A 122 0.48 12.91 9.65
CA TYR A 122 0.67 14.11 10.47
C TYR A 122 1.80 15.00 9.97
N ASP A 123 2.90 14.41 9.54
CA ASP A 123 4.09 15.14 9.13
C ASP A 123 4.82 14.37 8.03
N VAL A 124 5.36 15.11 7.08
CA VAL A 124 6.15 14.60 5.97
C VAL A 124 7.38 15.48 5.84
N LYS A 125 8.56 14.91 6.08
CA LYS A 125 9.82 15.63 6.02
C LYS A 125 10.69 15.08 4.90
N LEU A 126 11.09 15.95 3.99
CA LEU A 126 12.05 15.64 2.94
C LEU A 126 13.43 16.18 3.34
N THR A 127 14.39 15.28 3.47
CA THR A 127 15.78 15.62 3.78
C THR A 127 16.65 15.35 2.55
N PRO A 128 17.29 16.37 1.95
CA PRO A 128 18.23 16.15 0.85
C PRO A 128 19.42 15.30 1.34
N LEU A 129 19.83 14.33 0.52
CA LEU A 129 21.00 13.51 0.79
C LEU A 129 22.22 14.06 0.02
N PRO A 130 23.44 13.53 0.26
CA PRO A 130 24.62 13.86 -0.54
C PRO A 130 24.50 13.39 -2.01
N SER A 131 23.70 12.36 -2.25
CA SER A 131 23.20 12.03 -3.58
C SER A 131 22.20 13.11 -4.03
N THR A 132 21.96 13.30 -5.32
CA THR A 132 20.92 14.23 -5.82
C THR A 132 19.49 13.78 -5.47
N ARG A 133 19.33 12.88 -4.49
CA ARG A 133 18.09 12.26 -4.04
C ARG A 133 17.77 12.71 -2.60
N SER A 134 16.60 12.35 -2.13
CA SER A 134 16.06 12.74 -0.82
C SER A 134 15.72 11.51 0.01
N ARG A 135 15.86 11.67 1.32
CA ARG A 135 15.23 10.82 2.33
C ARG A 135 13.85 11.39 2.68
N VAL A 136 12.84 10.53 2.78
CA VAL A 136 11.48 10.91 3.18
C VAL A 136 11.17 10.27 4.53
N ASP A 137 10.92 11.10 5.54
CA ASP A 137 10.47 10.64 6.86
C ASP A 137 9.00 11.05 7.03
N VAL A 138 8.12 10.07 7.24
CA VAL A 138 6.68 10.29 7.44
C VAL A 138 6.31 9.92 8.86
N LYS A 139 5.57 10.81 9.54
CA LYS A 139 4.88 10.49 10.80
C LYS A 139 3.41 10.30 10.51
N MET A 140 2.90 9.15 10.89
CA MET A 140 1.48 8.83 10.76
C MET A 140 0.92 8.24 12.05
N THR A 141 -0.38 8.22 12.17
CA THR A 141 -1.12 7.59 13.27
C THR A 141 -2.04 6.50 12.73
N LEU A 142 -2.77 5.83 13.60
CA LEU A 142 -3.82 4.88 13.24
C LEU A 142 -5.16 5.32 13.81
N THR A 143 -6.23 4.82 13.20
CA THR A 143 -7.61 5.06 13.64
C THR A 143 -7.91 4.48 15.03
N ALA A 144 -7.16 3.45 15.45
CA ALA A 144 -7.27 2.84 16.77
C ALA A 144 -5.90 2.40 17.32
N VAL A 145 -5.69 2.63 18.62
CA VAL A 145 -4.52 2.14 19.35
C VAL A 145 -4.54 0.62 19.38
N GLY A 146 -3.47 -0.01 18.89
CA GLY A 146 -3.39 -1.48 18.80
C GLY A 146 -4.04 -2.09 17.55
N CYS A 147 -4.39 -1.29 16.54
CA CYS A 147 -4.83 -1.84 15.25
C CYS A 147 -3.73 -2.72 14.65
N GLY A 148 -4.02 -4.01 14.50
CA GLY A 148 -3.08 -4.99 13.93
C GLY A 148 -2.62 -4.64 12.51
N MET A 149 -3.37 -3.80 11.78
CA MET A 149 -3.02 -3.39 10.41
C MET A 149 -1.99 -2.27 10.33
N GLY A 150 -1.62 -1.65 11.46
CA GLY A 150 -0.66 -0.54 11.47
C GLY A 150 0.65 -0.81 10.74
N PRO A 151 1.36 -1.91 11.06
CA PRO A 151 2.61 -2.27 10.37
C PRO A 151 2.43 -2.44 8.86
N VAL A 152 1.30 -3.02 8.44
CA VAL A 152 0.98 -3.25 7.04
C VAL A 152 0.78 -1.91 6.30
N ILE A 153 -0.01 -0.99 6.87
CA ILE A 153 -0.25 0.32 6.25
C ILE A 153 1.05 1.14 6.17
N ALA A 154 1.86 1.14 7.25
CA ALA A 154 3.13 1.85 7.28
C ALA A 154 4.13 1.31 6.24
N MET A 155 4.19 -0.02 6.08
CA MET A 155 5.00 -0.65 5.05
C MET A 155 4.52 -0.28 3.64
N GLN A 156 3.21 -0.32 3.38
CA GLN A 156 2.68 0.08 2.07
C GLN A 156 3.01 1.55 1.75
N ALA A 157 2.86 2.45 2.72
CA ALA A 157 3.26 3.84 2.57
C ALA A 157 4.75 3.95 2.22
N ARG A 158 5.61 3.25 2.96
CA ARG A 158 7.06 3.24 2.73
C ARG A 158 7.42 2.74 1.34
N ASP A 159 6.86 1.61 0.91
CA ASP A 159 7.16 1.00 -0.39
C ASP A 159 6.79 1.92 -1.55
N LYS A 160 5.67 2.64 -1.44
CA LYS A 160 5.27 3.60 -2.47
C LYS A 160 6.17 4.83 -2.53
N LEU A 161 6.64 5.30 -1.37
CA LEU A 161 7.61 6.39 -1.33
C LEU A 161 8.94 5.98 -1.97
N LEU A 162 9.41 4.75 -1.74
CA LEU A 162 10.63 4.23 -2.35
C LEU A 162 10.53 4.07 -3.88
N GLN A 163 9.32 3.95 -4.42
CA GLN A 163 9.10 3.90 -5.87
C GLN A 163 9.12 5.29 -6.53
N LEU A 164 9.11 6.38 -5.76
CA LEU A 164 9.14 7.72 -6.31
C LEU A 164 10.53 8.09 -6.86
N PRO A 165 10.59 8.75 -8.03
CA PRO A 165 11.85 9.25 -8.55
C PRO A 165 12.45 10.30 -7.60
N GLY A 166 13.73 10.16 -7.29
CA GLY A 166 14.43 11.08 -6.39
C GLY A 166 14.30 10.73 -4.91
N VAL A 167 13.60 9.66 -4.53
CA VAL A 167 13.64 9.10 -3.18
C VAL A 167 14.71 8.00 -3.13
N GLU A 168 15.56 8.05 -2.11
CA GLU A 168 16.57 7.00 -1.86
C GLU A 168 16.24 6.20 -0.59
N GLU A 169 15.79 6.89 0.45
CA GLU A 169 15.38 6.29 1.71
C GLU A 169 13.97 6.76 2.08
N ALA A 170 13.15 5.86 2.60
CA ALA A 170 11.86 6.19 3.19
C ALA A 170 11.72 5.52 4.55
N ASP A 171 11.30 6.28 5.54
CA ASP A 171 10.96 5.81 6.88
C ASP A 171 9.56 6.28 7.26
N VAL A 172 8.73 5.38 7.79
CA VAL A 172 7.36 5.67 8.19
C VAL A 172 7.20 5.28 9.65
N GLN A 173 7.02 6.28 10.50
CA GLN A 173 6.91 6.12 11.94
C GLN A 173 5.46 6.28 12.39
N ILE A 174 4.98 5.31 13.16
CA ILE A 174 3.66 5.37 13.78
C ILE A 174 3.78 6.11 15.11
N VAL A 175 3.09 7.24 15.23
CA VAL A 175 2.99 8.07 16.43
C VAL A 175 1.57 8.01 16.99
N TRP A 176 1.45 8.14 18.31
CA TRP A 176 0.16 8.07 19.02
C TRP A 176 -0.30 9.43 19.59
N ASP A 177 0.58 10.43 19.51
CA ASP A 177 0.32 11.79 19.99
C ASP A 177 0.53 12.79 18.83
N PRO A 178 -0.47 13.62 18.50
CA PRO A 178 -1.83 13.64 19.07
C PRO A 178 -2.64 12.37 18.74
N PRO A 179 -3.67 12.02 19.53
CA PRO A 179 -4.55 10.90 19.21
C PRO A 179 -5.44 11.24 18.01
N TRP A 180 -5.61 10.28 17.11
CA TRP A 180 -6.50 10.44 15.97
C TRP A 180 -7.96 10.57 16.40
N ASN A 181 -8.73 11.39 15.69
CA ASN A 181 -10.18 11.47 15.84
C ASN A 181 -10.85 11.82 14.51
N GLN A 182 -12.16 11.56 14.41
CA GLN A 182 -12.93 11.75 13.16
C GLN A 182 -12.93 13.18 12.62
N SER A 183 -12.63 14.20 13.43
CA SER A 183 -12.53 15.59 12.93
C SER A 183 -11.31 15.81 12.03
N MET A 184 -10.32 14.91 12.08
CA MET A 184 -9.14 14.92 11.21
C MET A 184 -9.41 14.43 9.79
N ILE A 185 -10.58 13.82 9.53
CA ILE A 185 -10.98 13.36 8.20
C ILE A 185 -11.22 14.57 7.30
N SER A 186 -10.66 14.55 6.08
CA SER A 186 -10.83 15.60 5.09
C SER A 186 -12.29 15.75 4.65
N GLU A 187 -12.64 16.91 4.12
CA GLU A 187 -13.97 17.17 3.54
C GLU A 187 -14.24 16.31 2.29
N GLU A 188 -13.21 15.73 1.65
CA GLU A 188 -13.40 14.73 0.60
C GLU A 188 -13.63 13.34 1.22
N GLY A 189 -12.87 13.01 2.25
CA GLY A 189 -12.97 11.76 3.00
C GLY A 189 -14.33 11.55 3.64
N LYS A 190 -14.84 12.55 4.37
CA LYS A 190 -16.19 12.51 4.96
C LYS A 190 -17.25 12.26 3.89
N LYS A 191 -17.09 12.79 2.65
CA LYS A 191 -18.09 12.63 1.55
C LYS A 191 -18.16 11.19 1.10
N ARG A 192 -17.00 10.57 0.98
CA ARG A 192 -16.87 9.15 0.68
C ARG A 192 -17.47 8.25 1.75
N LEU A 193 -17.39 8.66 3.01
CA LEU A 193 -17.93 7.91 4.16
C LEU A 193 -19.39 8.23 4.48
N GLY A 194 -20.01 9.21 3.79
CA GLY A 194 -21.41 9.58 4.01
C GLY A 194 -21.68 10.32 5.33
N LEU A 195 -20.68 11.03 5.89
CA LEU A 195 -20.76 11.72 7.19
C LEU A 195 -21.25 13.19 7.09
N TRP A 196 -22.26 13.48 6.26
CA TRP A 196 -22.80 14.84 6.03
C TRP A 196 -24.29 14.93 6.27
#